data_AF-A0A2V7X5D3-F1
#
_entry.id   AF-A0A2V7X5D3-F1
#
_cell.length_a   1.000
_cell.length_b   1.000
_cell.length_c   1.000
_cell.angle_alpha   90.00
_cell.angle_beta   90.00
_cell.angle_gamma   90.00
#
_symmetry.space_group_name_H-M   'P 1'
#
loop_
_entity.id
_entity.type
_entity.pdbx_description
1 polymer ?
#
loop_
_entity_poly.entity_id
_entity_poly.type
_entity_poly.pdbx_seq_one_letter_code
_entity_poly.pdbx_strand_id
1 'polypeptide(L)'
;MKVAIGPHSSATPAATLRKLNCDVALRGEPDQTLAQLADTPWSAIEGCCWKDDSGEHISPTQSVTDMRKLGALSFTNYRVEHHYHRHHVFQGSGRGAELEFARGCPWSCSFCNKTLFRNKYRERDVDAVLQEVDTLI
;
A
#
# COMPACT_ATOMS: atom_id res chain seq x y z
N MET A 1 14.25 0.39 12.40
CA MET A 1 12.80 0.21 12.38
C MET A 1 12.41 -0.65 11.19
N LYS A 2 11.69 -1.75 11.42
CA LYS A 2 11.13 -2.67 10.42
C LYS A 2 9.62 -2.44 10.38
N VAL A 3 9.11 -2.05 9.22
CA VAL A 3 7.68 -1.77 9.02
C VAL A 3 7.10 -2.79 8.04
N ALA A 4 5.99 -3.42 8.41
CA ALA A 4 5.24 -4.32 7.55
C ALA A 4 3.97 -3.63 7.01
N ILE A 5 3.78 -3.68 5.70
CA ILE A 5 2.61 -3.16 5.00
C ILE A 5 1.95 -4.25 4.16
N GLY A 6 0.71 -4.01 3.73
CA GLY A 6 0.00 -4.88 2.81
C GLY A 6 -1.05 -5.76 3.49
N PRO A 7 -1.58 -6.78 2.77
CA PRO A 7 -2.83 -7.45 3.17
C PRO A 7 -2.73 -8.16 4.52
N HIS A 8 -1.58 -8.74 4.86
CA HIS A 8 -1.38 -9.43 6.14
C HIS A 8 -1.33 -8.46 7.32
N SER A 9 -0.70 -7.28 7.15
CA SER A 9 -0.74 -6.22 8.16
C SER A 9 -2.17 -5.74 8.39
N SER A 10 -2.96 -5.56 7.33
CA SER A 10 -4.36 -5.11 7.42
C SER A 10 -5.29 -6.13 8.09
N ALA A 11 -5.20 -7.40 7.67
CA ALA A 11 -6.12 -8.45 8.08
C ALA A 11 -5.72 -9.13 9.39
N THR A 12 -4.42 -9.32 9.61
CA THR A 12 -3.86 -10.09 10.71
C THR A 12 -2.63 -9.40 11.32
N PRO A 13 -2.77 -8.17 11.85
CA PRO A 13 -1.64 -7.36 12.32
C PRO A 13 -0.84 -8.04 13.43
N ALA A 14 -1.53 -8.63 14.42
CA ALA A 14 -0.91 -9.37 15.53
C ALA A 14 -0.02 -10.53 15.04
N ALA A 15 -0.52 -11.33 14.09
CA ALA A 15 0.27 -12.42 13.50
C ALA A 15 1.45 -11.90 12.67
N THR A 16 1.26 -10.77 11.97
CA THR A 16 2.31 -10.11 11.18
C THR A 16 3.45 -9.63 12.07
N LEU A 17 3.15 -8.88 13.14
CA LEU A 17 4.12 -8.41 14.13
C LEU A 17 4.95 -9.57 14.69
N ARG A 18 4.30 -10.66 15.12
CA ARG A 18 4.99 -11.82 15.70
C ARG A 18 5.82 -12.59 14.69
N LYS A 19 5.25 -12.94 13.53
CA LYS A 19 5.91 -13.82 12.55
C LYS A 19 7.04 -13.14 11.79
N LEU A 20 6.89 -11.85 11.47
CA LEU A 20 7.93 -11.06 10.81
C LEU A 20 8.93 -10.46 11.81
N ASN A 21 8.59 -10.50 13.11
CA ASN A 21 9.34 -9.80 14.15
C ASN A 21 9.61 -8.34 13.75
N CYS A 22 8.57 -7.64 13.28
CA CYS A 22 8.67 -6.24 12.84
C CYS A 22 8.24 -5.29 13.96
N ASP A 23 8.72 -4.04 13.91
CA ASP A 23 8.45 -3.04 14.95
C ASP A 23 7.03 -2.48 14.79
N VAL A 24 6.60 -2.27 13.54
CA VAL A 24 5.30 -1.69 13.19
C VAL A 24 4.64 -2.52 12.09
N ALA A 25 3.32 -2.70 12.17
CA ALA A 25 2.47 -3.19 11.10
C ALA A 25 1.37 -2.14 10.82
N LEU A 26 1.33 -1.60 9.59
CA LEU A 26 0.31 -0.63 9.21
C LEU A 26 -0.88 -1.34 8.57
N ARG A 27 -2.07 -1.13 9.15
CA ARG A 27 -3.34 -1.61 8.59
C ARG A 27 -3.89 -0.59 7.59
N GLY A 28 -4.37 -1.09 6.46
CA GLY A 28 -4.97 -0.27 5.40
C GLY A 28 -3.95 0.13 4.34
N GLU A 29 -4.01 1.40 3.93
CA GLU A 29 -3.24 1.96 2.83
C GLU A 29 -2.13 2.87 3.38
N PRO A 30 -0.85 2.49 3.19
CA PRO A 30 0.25 3.10 3.94
C PRO A 30 0.76 4.41 3.31
N ASP A 31 0.25 4.82 2.15
CA ASP A 31 0.83 5.87 1.31
C ASP A 31 1.03 7.19 2.09
N GLN A 32 0.10 7.51 3.00
CA GLN A 32 0.16 8.71 3.84
C GLN A 32 0.63 8.42 5.28
N THR A 33 0.35 7.24 5.83
CA THR A 33 0.67 6.90 7.22
C THR A 33 2.12 6.44 7.41
N LEU A 34 2.77 5.92 6.37
CA LEU A 34 4.17 5.52 6.43
C LEU A 34 5.08 6.71 6.73
N ALA A 35 4.83 7.86 6.12
CA ALA A 35 5.59 9.08 6.35
C ALA A 35 5.41 9.62 7.78
N GLN A 36 4.21 9.48 8.37
CA GLN A 36 3.90 9.93 9.73
C GLN A 36 4.73 9.21 10.80
N LEU A 37 5.27 8.01 10.52
CA LEU A 37 6.13 7.30 11.47
C LEU A 37 7.41 8.06 11.82
N ALA A 38 7.79 9.08 11.02
CA ALA A 38 9.00 9.87 11.27
C ALA A 38 8.85 10.86 12.43
N ASP A 39 7.66 11.39 12.67
CA ASP A 39 7.44 12.53 13.59
C ASP A 39 6.16 12.43 14.44
N THR A 40 5.26 11.51 14.11
CA THR A 40 3.96 11.37 14.78
C THR A 40 4.00 10.21 15.77
N PRO A 41 3.51 10.39 17.01
CA PRO A 41 3.37 9.28 17.96
C PRO A 41 2.56 8.14 17.34
N TRP A 42 3.06 6.89 17.44
CA TRP A 42 2.44 5.73 16.78
C TRP A 42 0.98 5.51 17.18
N SER A 43 0.62 5.85 18.42
CA SER A 43 -0.76 5.79 18.93
C SER A 43 -1.72 6.77 18.27
N ALA A 44 -1.21 7.81 17.61
CA ALA A 44 -2.00 8.80 16.88
C ALA A 44 -2.11 8.50 15.38
N ILE A 45 -1.35 7.53 14.87
CA ILE A 45 -1.36 7.16 13.44
C ILE A 45 -2.48 6.16 13.17
N GLU A 46 -3.38 6.49 12.25
CA GLU A 46 -4.47 5.61 11.85
C GLU A 46 -3.96 4.26 11.32
N GLY A 47 -4.55 3.14 11.79
CA GLY A 47 -4.13 1.81 11.38
C GLY A 47 -2.77 1.34 11.91
N CYS A 48 -2.06 2.13 12.72
CA CYS A 48 -0.75 1.76 13.24
C CYS A 48 -0.85 0.69 14.34
N CYS A 49 -0.14 -0.41 14.17
CA CYS A 49 -0.03 -1.47 15.17
C CYS A 49 1.44 -1.72 15.52
N TRP A 50 1.74 -1.94 16.79
CA TRP A 50 3.09 -2.22 17.27
C TRP A 50 3.04 -3.14 18.50
N LYS A 51 4.21 -3.51 19.01
CA LYS A 51 4.33 -4.23 20.28
C LYS A 51 5.39 -3.54 21.15
N ASP A 52 5.08 -3.38 22.42
CA ASP A 52 6.01 -2.91 23.44
C ASP A 52 5.90 -3.76 24.71
N ASP A 53 6.50 -3.30 25.82
CA ASP A 53 6.52 -4.00 27.11
C ASP A 53 5.12 -4.19 27.71
N SER A 54 4.14 -3.37 27.32
CA SER A 54 2.74 -3.50 27.76
C SER A 54 1.92 -4.48 26.93
N GLY A 55 2.44 -4.92 25.78
CA GLY A 55 1.79 -5.90 24.91
C GLY A 55 1.67 -5.44 23.45
N GLU A 56 0.75 -6.09 22.73
CA GLU A 56 0.43 -5.75 21.34
C GLU A 56 -0.62 -4.63 21.30
N HIS A 57 -0.31 -3.53 20.63
CA HIS A 57 -1.24 -2.44 20.33
C HIS A 57 -1.78 -2.64 18.93
N ILE A 58 -3.05 -2.99 18.82
CA ILE A 58 -3.72 -3.21 17.54
C ILE A 58 -4.72 -2.08 17.30
N SER A 59 -4.42 -1.19 16.35
CA SER A 59 -5.35 -0.13 15.96
C SER A 59 -6.68 -0.73 15.51
N PRO A 60 -7.84 -0.21 15.94
CA PRO A 60 -9.14 -0.70 15.49
C PRO A 60 -9.49 -0.24 14.08
N THR A 61 -8.83 0.81 13.57
CA THR A 61 -9.09 1.41 12.26
C THR A 61 -8.10 0.91 11.21
N GLN A 62 -8.34 1.28 9.95
CA GLN A 62 -7.46 1.03 8.83
C GLN A 62 -7.34 2.33 8.04
N SER A 63 -6.11 2.75 7.77
CA SER A 63 -5.91 3.97 7.00
C SER A 63 -6.44 3.80 5.58
N VAL A 64 -7.01 4.88 5.04
CA VAL A 64 -7.48 4.95 3.66
C VAL A 64 -6.74 6.09 2.98
N THR A 65 -6.05 5.79 1.89
CA THR A 65 -5.34 6.81 1.13
C THR A 65 -6.30 7.66 0.33
N ASP A 66 -6.08 8.97 0.36
CA ASP A 66 -6.72 9.90 -0.54
C ASP A 66 -6.06 9.79 -1.93
N MET A 67 -6.69 9.02 -2.82
CA MET A 67 -6.17 8.76 -4.17
C MET A 67 -5.97 10.04 -4.98
N ARG A 68 -6.73 11.11 -4.70
CA ARG A 68 -6.60 12.40 -5.39
C ARG A 68 -5.34 13.17 -4.98
N LYS A 69 -4.76 12.85 -3.82
CA LYS A 69 -3.52 13.46 -3.32
C LYS A 69 -2.27 12.69 -3.72
N LEU A 70 -2.42 11.54 -4.39
CA LEU A 70 -1.27 10.80 -4.91
C LEU A 70 -0.74 11.48 -6.17
N GLY A 71 0.34 12.23 -6.02
CA GLY A 71 1.10 12.81 -7.14
C GLY A 71 1.80 11.74 -7.99
N ALA A 72 2.40 12.17 -9.09
CA ALA A 72 3.17 11.30 -9.97
C ALA A 72 4.36 10.67 -9.23
N LEU A 73 4.57 9.36 -9.42
CA LEU A 73 5.75 8.66 -8.95
C LEU A 73 7.01 9.17 -9.66
N SER A 74 8.11 9.22 -8.92
CA SER A 74 9.43 9.50 -9.48
C SER A 74 10.16 8.19 -9.76
N PHE A 75 10.61 8.02 -11.00
CA PHE A 75 11.42 6.87 -11.41
C PHE A 75 12.92 7.10 -11.34
N THR A 76 13.40 8.25 -10.84
CA THR A 76 14.83 8.62 -10.83
C THR A 76 15.73 7.59 -10.14
N ASN A 77 15.22 6.88 -9.13
CA ASN A 77 15.94 5.81 -8.42
C ASN A 77 15.34 4.42 -8.66
N TYR A 78 14.49 4.27 -9.67
CA TYR A 78 13.85 3.01 -10.01
C TYR A 78 14.33 2.57 -11.39
N ARG A 79 15.20 1.54 -11.41
CA ARG A 79 15.85 1.04 -12.64
C ARG A 79 14.88 0.22 -13.47
N VAL A 80 13.86 0.86 -14.06
CA VAL A 80 12.84 0.25 -14.92
C VAL A 80 13.46 -0.69 -15.95
N GLU A 81 14.60 -0.31 -16.51
CA GLU A 81 15.34 -1.04 -17.54
C GLU A 81 15.87 -2.41 -17.10
N HIS A 82 15.97 -2.63 -15.78
CA HIS A 82 16.36 -3.91 -15.17
C HIS A 82 15.18 -4.84 -14.91
N HIS A 83 13.96 -4.34 -14.98
CA HIS A 83 12.76 -5.12 -14.73
C HIS A 83 12.24 -5.71 -16.04
N TYR A 84 12.52 -7.00 -16.24
CA TYR A 84 11.88 -7.77 -17.30
C TYR A 84 10.44 -8.07 -16.87
N HIS A 85 9.49 -7.43 -17.54
CA HIS A 85 8.09 -7.62 -17.23
C HIS A 85 7.57 -8.86 -17.96
N ARG A 86 7.29 -9.89 -17.18
CA ARG A 86 6.56 -11.08 -17.62
C ARG A 86 5.28 -11.18 -16.82
N HIS A 87 4.38 -10.23 -17.01
CA HIS A 87 3.05 -10.39 -16.46
C HIS A 87 2.38 -11.54 -17.22
N HIS A 88 1.91 -12.54 -16.47
CA HIS A 88 1.33 -13.79 -16.97
C HIS A 88 0.15 -13.61 -17.94
N VAL A 89 -0.41 -12.40 -18.02
CA VAL A 89 -1.50 -12.03 -18.95
C VAL A 89 -0.99 -11.60 -20.33
N PHE A 90 0.26 -11.11 -20.45
CA PHE A 90 0.82 -10.72 -21.75
C PHE A 90 1.67 -11.85 -22.33
N GLN A 91 1.52 -12.08 -23.64
CA GLN A 91 2.35 -12.99 -24.39
C GLN A 91 3.64 -12.28 -24.83
N GLY A 92 4.77 -13.00 -24.81
CA GLY A 92 6.08 -12.47 -25.20
C GLY A 92 6.95 -12.06 -24.01
N SER A 93 8.07 -11.41 -24.32
CA SER A 93 9.04 -10.95 -23.33
C SER A 93 9.46 -9.53 -23.66
N GLY A 94 9.42 -8.62 -22.68
CA GLY A 94 9.79 -7.23 -22.88
C GLY A 94 9.97 -6.49 -21.55
N ARG A 95 10.35 -5.23 -21.65
CA ARG A 95 10.34 -4.30 -20.51
C ARG A 95 8.94 -3.73 -20.34
N GLY A 96 8.54 -3.51 -19.11
CA GLY A 96 7.24 -2.94 -18.79
C GLY A 96 7.17 -2.55 -17.33
N ALA A 97 6.26 -1.63 -17.02
CA ALA A 97 5.92 -1.27 -15.66
C ALA A 97 4.39 -1.25 -15.50
N GLU A 98 3.96 -1.39 -14.26
CA GLU A 98 2.56 -1.32 -13.88
C GLU A 98 2.26 0.09 -13.37
N LEU A 99 1.11 0.64 -13.77
CA LEU A 99 0.62 1.93 -13.32
C LEU A 99 -0.70 1.69 -12.57
N GLU A 100 -0.85 2.31 -11.40
CA GLU A 100 -2.11 2.28 -10.65
C GLU A 100 -2.93 3.52 -11.03
N PHE A 101 -4.05 3.33 -11.73
CA PHE A 101 -5.00 4.41 -12.04
C PHE A 101 -6.04 4.60 -10.94
N ALA A 102 -6.46 3.51 -10.31
CA ALA A 102 -7.52 3.50 -9.31
C ALA A 102 -7.35 2.36 -8.32
N ARG A 103 -7.95 2.52 -7.13
CA ARG A 103 -7.85 1.57 -6.04
C ARG A 103 -9.20 1.28 -5.40
N GLY A 104 -9.53 -0.01 -5.33
CA GLY A 104 -10.73 -0.54 -4.71
C GLY A 104 -11.82 -0.92 -5.71
N CYS A 105 -12.88 -1.57 -5.21
CA CYS A 105 -13.91 -2.19 -6.04
C CYS A 105 -15.26 -2.12 -5.30
N PRO A 106 -16.35 -1.68 -5.95
CA PRO A 106 -17.64 -1.47 -5.27
C PRO A 106 -18.46 -2.75 -5.05
N TRP A 107 -18.07 -3.86 -5.67
CA TRP A 107 -18.82 -5.12 -5.58
C TRP A 107 -18.75 -5.79 -4.20
N SER A 108 -19.57 -6.81 -3.92
CA SER A 108 -19.58 -7.52 -2.64
C SER A 108 -19.40 -9.03 -2.80
N CYS A 109 -18.52 -9.44 -3.72
CA CYS A 109 -18.24 -10.84 -4.03
C CYS A 109 -17.81 -11.61 -2.77
N SER A 110 -18.50 -12.71 -2.45
CA SER A 110 -18.29 -13.51 -1.23
C SER A 110 -16.90 -14.15 -1.12
N PHE A 111 -16.24 -14.37 -2.26
CA PHE A 111 -14.90 -14.98 -2.33
C PHE A 111 -13.76 -13.96 -2.27
N CYS A 112 -14.05 -12.66 -2.35
CA CYS A 112 -13.02 -11.64 -2.51
C CYS A 112 -12.44 -11.24 -1.14
N ASN A 113 -11.12 -11.24 -1.00
CA ASN A 113 -10.43 -10.85 0.23
C ASN A 113 -10.51 -9.34 0.57
N LYS A 114 -11.24 -8.55 -0.21
CA LYS A 114 -11.46 -7.12 0.05
C LYS A 114 -12.47 -6.85 1.16
N THR A 115 -13.13 -7.87 1.71
CA THR A 115 -14.20 -7.70 2.71
C THR A 115 -13.77 -6.83 3.89
N LEU A 116 -12.47 -6.75 4.15
CA LEU A 116 -11.87 -5.97 5.23
C LEU A 116 -11.66 -4.48 4.88
N PHE A 117 -11.48 -4.08 3.61
CA PHE A 117 -11.19 -2.71 3.18
C PHE A 117 -11.23 -2.53 1.64
N ARG A 118 -11.35 -1.29 1.14
CA ARG A 118 -11.40 -0.91 -0.31
C ARG A 118 -12.72 -1.19 -1.06
N ASN A 119 -13.87 -0.95 -0.41
CA ASN A 119 -15.21 -1.13 -0.98
C ASN A 119 -15.72 0.02 -1.87
N LYS A 120 -14.84 0.94 -2.26
CA LYS A 120 -15.14 2.05 -3.18
C LYS A 120 -14.12 2.05 -4.31
N TYR A 121 -14.58 2.32 -5.53
CA TYR A 121 -13.69 2.65 -6.63
C TYR A 121 -13.23 4.11 -6.45
N ARG A 122 -11.93 4.33 -6.35
CA ARG A 122 -11.32 5.65 -6.15
C ARG A 122 -10.21 5.84 -7.15
N GLU A 123 -10.32 6.89 -7.95
CA GLU A 123 -9.39 7.20 -9.02
C GLU A 123 -8.33 8.18 -8.53
N ARG A 124 -7.15 8.09 -9.15
CA ARG A 124 -6.11 9.13 -9.05
C ARG A 124 -6.46 10.30 -9.94
N ASP A 125 -5.69 11.37 -9.78
CA ASP A 125 -5.69 12.44 -10.77
C ASP A 125 -5.09 11.94 -12.10
N VAL A 126 -5.76 12.23 -13.21
CA VAL A 126 -5.34 11.74 -14.53
C VAL A 126 -4.02 12.37 -14.98
N ASP A 127 -3.77 13.63 -14.64
CA ASP A 127 -2.55 14.33 -15.05
C ASP A 127 -1.33 13.71 -14.34
N ALA A 128 -1.49 13.31 -13.08
CA ALA A 128 -0.45 12.58 -12.35
C ALA A 128 -0.12 11.23 -13.00
N VAL A 129 -1.14 10.50 -13.47
CA VAL A 129 -0.94 9.21 -14.16
C VAL A 129 -0.29 9.41 -15.53
N LEU A 130 -0.70 10.43 -16.29
CA LEU A 130 -0.08 10.74 -17.59
C LEU A 130 1.37 11.18 -17.43
N GLN A 131 1.69 11.97 -16.40
CA GLN A 131 3.06 12.32 -16.08
C GLN A 131 3.92 11.09 -15.77
N GLU A 132 3.38 10.07 -15.10
CA GLU A 132 4.10 8.80 -14.90
C GLU A 132 4.38 8.09 -16.22
N VAL A 133 3.41 8.05 -17.14
CA VAL A 133 3.60 7.47 -18.48
C VAL A 133 4.73 8.19 -19.23
N ASP A 134 4.72 9.53 -19.21
CA ASP A 134 5.70 10.36 -19.92
C ASP A 134 7.11 10.27 -19.33
N THR A 135 7.23 9.95 -18.03
CA THR A 135 8.52 9.94 -17.31
C THR A 135 9.10 8.53 -17.09
N LEU A 136 8.34 7.48 -17.43
CA LEU A 136 8.75 6.10 -17.21
C LEU A 136 9.93 5.66 -18.11
N ILE A 137 10.17 6.35 -19.24
CA ILE A 137 11.14 5.97 -20.27
C ILE A 137 11.92 7.18 -20.80
#